data_AF-A0A522VUD2-F1
#
_entry.id   AF-A0A522VUD2-F1
#
_cell.length_a   1.000
_cell.length_b   1.000
_cell.length_c   1.000
_cell.angle_alpha   90.00
_cell.angle_beta   90.00
_cell.angle_gamma   90.00
#
_symmetry.space_group_name_H-M   'P 1'
#
loop_
_entity.id
_entity.type
_entity.pdbx_description
1 polymer ?
#
loop_
_entity_poly.entity_id
_entity_poly.type
_entity_poly.pdbx_seq_one_letter_code
_entity_poly.pdbx_strand_id
1 'polypeptide(L)'
;MAAMQITPPFGYKRIVPLRRDQKIRLPAPGEVPQFAHTLNAVPISFAEFAPAARDYPIVFTSGDNGNRFAAVAVLGLTSGENLFLDGDAWAKGVYCPAYVRRYPFCMAKVTLDKVEQQNRLICVEADYAEGGAGEALFDDQGQPIEKWKGIERLITEYEADLERARELCSILSDYGLLEPFTMQATFNQGGAMQLTGMHRAAEPKLETLNAAQLKNLLKKGILGRLYAHLISIENFARLLDRRAARAAAAL
;
A
#
# COMPACT_ATOMS: atom_id res chain seq x y z
N MET A 1 -19.53 -23.85 19.19
CA MET A 1 -19.58 -22.48 18.62
C MET A 1 -18.51 -22.40 17.55
N ALA A 2 -18.88 -22.05 16.32
CA ALA A 2 -17.92 -21.94 15.21
C ALA A 2 -16.92 -20.80 15.50
N ALA A 3 -15.62 -21.06 15.29
CA ALA A 3 -14.58 -20.07 15.53
C ALA A 3 -14.44 -19.15 14.30
N MET A 4 -14.80 -17.88 14.46
CA MET A 4 -14.57 -16.86 13.43
C MET A 4 -13.09 -16.49 13.42
N GLN A 5 -12.40 -16.73 12.31
CA GLN A 5 -10.99 -16.35 12.14
C GLN A 5 -10.89 -15.10 11.28
N ILE A 6 -10.22 -14.08 11.81
CA ILE A 6 -9.92 -12.82 11.11
C ILE A 6 -8.41 -12.72 10.95
N THR A 7 -7.93 -12.58 9.71
CA THR A 7 -6.49 -12.43 9.43
C THR A 7 -6.13 -10.94 9.33
N PRO A 8 -5.22 -10.42 10.17
CA PRO A 8 -4.80 -9.03 10.09
C PRO A 8 -3.97 -8.75 8.82
N PRO A 9 -4.10 -7.56 8.23
CA PRO A 9 -3.15 -7.10 7.22
C PRO A 9 -1.74 -6.97 7.81
N PHE A 10 -0.73 -6.98 6.94
CA PHE A 10 0.66 -6.81 7.35
C PHE A 10 0.89 -5.55 8.23
N GLY A 11 1.64 -5.70 9.31
CA GLY A 11 1.93 -4.61 10.25
C GLY A 11 0.85 -4.35 11.30
N TYR A 12 -0.39 -4.81 11.09
CA TYR A 12 -1.43 -4.79 12.12
C TYR A 12 -1.15 -5.87 13.15
N LYS A 13 -1.45 -5.57 14.43
CA LYS A 13 -1.41 -6.58 15.50
C LYS A 13 -2.72 -7.37 15.53
N ARG A 14 -3.38 -7.42 16.68
CA ARG A 14 -4.69 -8.04 16.86
C ARG A 14 -5.77 -7.08 16.37
N ILE A 15 -6.58 -7.53 15.41
CA ILE A 15 -7.74 -6.77 14.94
C ILE A 15 -9.04 -7.36 15.46
N VAL A 16 -10.03 -6.51 15.71
CA VAL A 16 -11.38 -6.88 16.13
C VAL A 16 -12.41 -6.21 15.23
N PRO A 17 -13.59 -6.83 15.01
CA PRO A 17 -14.67 -6.17 14.27
C PRO A 17 -15.02 -4.83 14.93
N LEU A 18 -15.15 -3.79 14.12
CA LEU A 18 -15.62 -2.49 14.59
C LEU A 18 -17.08 -2.63 15.03
N ARG A 19 -17.38 -2.28 16.29
CA ARG A 19 -18.74 -2.25 16.82
C ARG A 19 -19.22 -0.82 16.99
N ARG A 20 -20.54 -0.62 16.87
CA ARG A 20 -21.15 0.72 16.96
C ARG A 20 -21.12 1.31 18.37
N ASP A 21 -21.01 0.47 19.39
CA ASP A 21 -20.96 0.84 20.81
C ASP A 21 -19.55 1.18 21.32
N GLN A 22 -18.52 1.05 20.46
CA GLN A 22 -17.13 1.27 20.84
C GLN A 22 -16.72 2.74 20.73
N LYS A 23 -15.85 3.14 21.65
CA LYS A 23 -15.07 4.37 21.54
C LYS A 23 -13.70 4.02 20.94
N ILE A 24 -13.30 4.73 19.90
CA ILE A 24 -12.05 4.47 19.19
C ILE A 24 -11.09 5.64 19.42
N ARG A 25 -9.88 5.34 19.89
CA ARG A 25 -8.78 6.30 19.88
C ARG A 25 -8.37 6.52 18.42
N LEU A 26 -8.26 7.76 17.98
CA LEU A 26 -7.73 8.06 16.65
C LEU A 26 -6.29 8.56 16.76
N PRO A 27 -5.40 8.21 15.80
CA PRO A 27 -4.07 8.79 15.73
C PRO A 27 -4.13 10.31 15.64
N ALA A 28 -3.14 10.99 16.20
CA ALA A 28 -3.00 12.43 16.07
C ALA A 28 -2.78 12.82 14.60
N PRO A 29 -3.12 14.06 14.19
CA PRO A 29 -2.86 14.52 12.83
C PRO A 29 -1.38 14.36 12.45
N GLY A 30 -1.12 13.56 11.42
CA GLY A 30 0.23 13.29 10.91
C GLY A 30 0.95 12.11 11.56
N GLU A 31 0.45 11.57 12.68
CA GLU A 31 0.98 10.36 13.33
C GLU A 31 0.86 9.16 12.38
N VAL A 32 1.96 8.42 12.21
CA VAL A 32 1.99 7.18 11.43
C VAL A 32 2.04 5.96 12.36
N PRO A 33 1.52 4.79 11.93
CA PRO A 33 1.65 3.56 12.71
C PRO A 33 3.11 3.15 12.90
N GLN A 34 3.42 2.50 14.03
CA GLN A 34 4.76 2.00 14.36
C GLN A 34 5.39 1.16 13.23
N PHE A 35 4.60 0.32 12.54
CA PHE A 35 5.11 -0.49 11.44
C PHE A 35 5.63 0.36 10.28
N ALA A 36 5.15 1.59 10.09
CA ALA A 36 5.61 2.50 9.05
C ALA A 36 7.12 2.79 9.15
N HIS A 37 7.69 2.75 10.36
CA HIS A 37 9.12 2.97 10.60
C HIS A 37 10.02 1.87 10.04
N THR A 38 9.46 0.67 9.83
CA THR A 38 10.21 -0.50 9.34
C THR A 38 9.76 -0.98 7.96
N LEU A 39 8.81 -0.27 7.32
CA LEU A 39 8.36 -0.59 5.96
C LEU A 39 9.43 -0.22 4.94
N ASN A 40 9.98 -1.21 4.25
CA ASN A 40 10.80 -0.98 3.06
C ASN A 40 9.94 -0.72 1.80
N ALA A 41 8.73 -1.25 1.75
CA ALA A 41 7.77 -1.03 0.68
C ALA A 41 6.34 -1.10 1.22
N VAL A 42 5.40 -0.48 0.50
CA VAL A 42 3.99 -0.42 0.88
C VAL A 42 3.10 -0.68 -0.33
N PRO A 43 2.03 -1.51 -0.20
CA PRO A 43 1.10 -1.72 -1.30
C PRO A 43 0.42 -0.40 -1.70
N ILE A 44 0.23 -0.22 -3.00
CA ILE A 44 -0.54 0.89 -3.54
C ILE A 44 -1.75 0.36 -4.31
N SER A 45 -2.86 1.07 -4.19
CA SER A 45 -4.10 0.73 -4.87
C SER A 45 -4.17 1.36 -6.27
N PHE A 46 -5.16 0.98 -7.07
CA PHE A 46 -5.26 1.37 -8.49
C PHE A 46 -5.32 2.89 -8.72
N ALA A 47 -5.97 3.65 -7.84
CA ALA A 47 -6.01 5.12 -7.91
C ALA A 47 -4.72 5.80 -7.46
N GLU A 48 -3.81 5.08 -6.79
CA GLU A 48 -2.64 5.69 -6.15
C GLU A 48 -1.42 5.79 -7.05
N PHE A 49 -1.40 5.11 -8.21
CA PHE A 49 -0.27 5.13 -9.13
C PHE A 49 0.17 6.56 -9.49
N ALA A 50 -0.75 7.45 -9.86
CA ALA A 50 -0.40 8.80 -10.26
C ALA A 50 0.18 9.65 -9.10
N PRO A 51 -0.47 9.78 -7.94
CA PRO A 51 0.12 10.53 -6.84
C PRO A 51 1.37 9.86 -6.25
N ALA A 52 1.43 8.53 -6.20
CA ALA A 52 2.62 7.82 -5.70
C ALA A 52 3.82 7.93 -6.67
N ALA A 53 3.59 7.91 -7.98
CA ALA A 53 4.65 8.04 -8.98
C ALA A 53 5.41 9.37 -8.91
N ARG A 54 4.83 10.38 -8.23
CA ARG A 54 5.49 11.66 -8.00
C ARG A 54 6.61 11.58 -6.97
N ASP A 55 6.60 10.60 -6.08
CA ASP A 55 7.47 10.56 -4.91
C ASP A 55 8.23 9.24 -4.75
N TYR A 56 7.65 8.14 -5.22
CA TYR A 56 8.16 6.78 -5.00
C TYR A 56 8.50 6.10 -6.31
N PRO A 57 9.52 5.23 -6.33
CA PRO A 57 9.55 4.15 -7.30
C PRO A 57 8.36 3.22 -7.06
N ILE A 58 7.56 2.99 -8.09
CA ILE A 58 6.52 1.97 -8.08
C ILE A 58 7.11 0.74 -8.75
N VAL A 59 6.99 -0.42 -8.12
CA VAL A 59 7.44 -1.70 -8.69
C VAL A 59 6.38 -2.77 -8.46
N PHE A 60 6.53 -3.89 -9.17
CA PHE A 60 5.72 -5.08 -8.93
C PHE A 60 6.54 -6.12 -8.17
N THR A 61 5.96 -6.71 -7.13
CA THR A 61 6.59 -7.79 -6.37
C THR A 61 5.74 -9.05 -6.47
N SER A 62 6.38 -10.22 -6.40
CA SER A 62 5.71 -11.51 -6.38
C SER A 62 6.25 -12.34 -5.22
N GLY A 63 5.34 -12.92 -4.43
CA GLY A 63 5.67 -13.82 -3.32
C GLY A 63 5.59 -15.30 -3.70
N ASP A 64 5.31 -15.62 -4.96
CA ASP A 64 5.04 -16.97 -5.43
C ASP A 64 5.68 -17.24 -6.81
N ASN A 65 6.95 -16.82 -6.93
CA ASN A 65 7.81 -17.04 -8.09
C ASN A 65 7.24 -16.52 -9.43
N GLY A 66 6.54 -15.38 -9.39
CA GLY A 66 6.02 -14.70 -10.57
C GLY A 66 4.62 -15.14 -11.00
N ASN A 67 3.89 -15.90 -10.17
CA ASN A 67 2.51 -16.28 -10.48
C ASN A 67 1.50 -15.17 -10.17
N ARG A 68 1.69 -14.45 -9.07
CA ARG A 68 0.87 -13.31 -8.68
C ARG A 68 1.76 -12.12 -8.34
N PHE A 69 1.33 -10.96 -8.80
CA PHE A 69 2.02 -9.71 -8.59
C PHE A 69 1.18 -8.74 -7.76
N ALA A 70 1.87 -7.90 -7.00
CA ALA A 70 1.30 -6.75 -6.31
C ALA A 70 2.11 -5.50 -6.64
N ALA A 71 1.42 -4.38 -6.89
CA ALA A 71 2.04 -3.08 -7.04
C ALA A 71 2.40 -2.51 -5.66
N VAL A 72 3.65 -2.08 -5.49
CA VAL A 72 4.15 -1.48 -4.26
C VAL A 72 4.92 -0.19 -4.56
N ALA A 73 4.83 0.77 -3.65
CA ALA A 73 5.74 1.91 -3.58
C ALA A 73 6.95 1.54 -2.73
N VAL A 74 8.16 1.77 -3.24
CA VAL A 74 9.42 1.53 -2.54
C VAL A 74 9.73 2.71 -1.62
N LEU A 75 9.92 2.43 -0.33
CA LEU A 75 10.13 3.41 0.73
C LEU A 75 11.58 3.47 1.22
N GLY A 76 12.35 2.40 1.00
CA GLY A 76 13.75 2.33 1.42
C GLY A 76 14.58 1.42 0.52
N LEU A 77 15.88 1.40 0.78
CA LEU A 77 16.86 0.65 0.01
C LEU A 77 17.36 -0.60 0.77
N THR A 78 17.18 -0.63 2.08
CA THR A 78 17.49 -1.81 2.92
C THR A 78 16.28 -2.28 3.73
N SER A 79 16.29 -3.55 4.14
CA SER A 79 15.25 -4.10 5.02
C SER A 79 15.08 -3.24 6.28
N GLY A 80 13.83 -3.00 6.69
CA GLY A 80 13.53 -2.21 7.88
C GLY A 80 13.71 -0.69 7.71
N GLU A 81 13.95 -0.18 6.50
CA GLU A 81 14.21 1.24 6.26
C GLU A 81 13.01 1.92 5.57
N ASN A 82 12.52 3.01 6.17
CA ASN A 82 11.61 3.94 5.50
C ASN A 82 12.22 5.35 5.45
N LEU A 83 12.56 5.82 4.24
CA LEU A 83 13.21 7.11 3.96
C LEU A 83 12.25 8.31 3.87
N PHE A 84 10.95 8.09 4.10
CA PHE A 84 9.88 9.08 3.94
C PHE A 84 9.21 9.46 5.26
N LEU A 85 9.94 9.35 6.36
CA LEU A 85 9.50 9.81 7.67
C LEU A 85 10.28 11.05 8.12
N ASP A 86 9.58 11.93 8.83
CA ASP A 86 10.12 13.07 9.56
C ASP A 86 9.68 12.93 11.03
N GLY A 87 10.56 12.37 11.86
CA GLY A 87 10.19 11.87 13.19
C GLY A 87 9.11 10.77 13.11
N ASP A 88 8.00 10.98 13.82
CA ASP A 88 6.83 10.08 13.87
C ASP A 88 5.73 10.46 12.84
N ALA A 89 6.07 11.30 11.87
CA ALA A 89 5.16 11.72 10.82
C ALA A 89 5.66 11.36 9.42
N TRP A 90 4.74 11.25 8.47
CA TRP A 90 5.10 11.15 7.06
C TRP A 90 5.74 12.45 6.58
N ALA A 91 6.80 12.36 5.77
CA ALA A 91 7.54 13.53 5.30
C ALA A 91 6.63 14.55 4.60
N LYS A 92 6.77 15.82 4.98
CA LYS A 92 5.93 16.91 4.46
C LYS A 92 6.02 17.03 2.94
N GLY A 93 4.87 17.21 2.30
CA GLY A 93 4.76 17.38 0.84
C GLY A 93 4.92 16.09 0.04
N VAL A 94 5.11 14.95 0.72
CA VAL A 94 5.18 13.63 0.10
C VAL A 94 3.83 12.93 0.23
N TYR A 95 3.38 12.28 -0.84
CA TYR A 95 2.12 11.53 -0.84
C TYR A 95 2.13 10.38 0.19
N CYS A 96 1.27 10.40 1.22
CA CYS A 96 1.15 9.27 2.15
C CYS A 96 0.21 8.18 1.60
N PRO A 97 0.67 6.94 1.36
CA PRO A 97 -0.18 5.89 0.81
C PRO A 97 -1.39 5.55 1.70
N ALA A 98 -2.51 5.20 1.09
CA ALA A 98 -3.76 4.91 1.78
C ALA A 98 -3.65 3.75 2.77
N TYR A 99 -2.74 2.79 2.53
CA TYR A 99 -2.44 1.71 3.47
C TYR A 99 -2.00 2.22 4.85
N VAL A 100 -1.23 3.31 4.87
CA VAL A 100 -0.77 3.99 6.10
C VAL A 100 -1.90 4.87 6.65
N ARG A 101 -2.54 5.67 5.79
CA ARG A 101 -3.60 6.63 6.20
C ARG A 101 -4.84 5.98 6.80
N ARG A 102 -5.17 4.74 6.42
CA ARG A 102 -6.37 4.04 6.94
C ARG A 102 -6.19 3.51 8.36
N TYR A 103 -4.96 3.44 8.86
CA TYR A 103 -4.68 2.95 10.21
C TYR A 103 -5.39 3.80 11.26
N PRO A 104 -6.01 3.23 12.33
CA PRO A 104 -5.92 1.83 12.79
C PRO A 104 -6.98 0.89 12.20
N PHE A 105 -7.69 1.30 11.14
CA PHE A 105 -8.76 0.53 10.55
C PHE A 105 -8.31 -0.27 9.33
N CYS A 106 -8.93 -1.42 9.12
CA CYS A 106 -8.73 -2.20 7.92
C CYS A 106 -10.01 -2.94 7.53
N MET A 107 -10.05 -3.38 6.28
CA MET A 107 -11.03 -4.34 5.84
C MET A 107 -10.43 -5.74 5.98
N ALA A 108 -11.12 -6.64 6.67
CA ALA A 108 -10.66 -8.01 6.87
C ALA A 108 -11.63 -9.03 6.26
N LYS A 109 -11.03 -10.08 5.69
CA LYS A 109 -11.78 -11.25 5.22
C LYS A 109 -12.20 -12.08 6.42
N VAL A 110 -13.46 -12.51 6.42
CA VAL A 110 -14.01 -13.37 7.46
C VAL A 110 -14.05 -14.81 6.92
N THR A 111 -13.44 -15.73 7.65
CA THR A 111 -13.55 -17.16 7.37
C THR A 111 -14.41 -17.80 8.46
N LEU A 112 -15.49 -18.46 8.03
CA LEU A 112 -16.36 -19.25 8.90
C LEU A 112 -16.29 -20.71 8.41
N ASP A 113 -15.98 -21.65 9.31
CA ASP A 113 -15.87 -23.08 9.00
C ASP A 113 -14.99 -23.40 7.77
N LYS A 114 -13.86 -22.68 7.64
CA LYS A 114 -12.90 -22.76 6.51
C LYS A 114 -13.45 -22.27 5.16
N VAL A 115 -14.61 -21.60 5.15
CA VAL A 115 -15.18 -20.95 3.96
C VAL A 115 -15.05 -19.44 4.09
N GLU A 116 -14.36 -18.82 3.13
CA GLU A 116 -14.27 -17.36 3.01
C GLU A 116 -15.68 -16.79 2.75
N GLN A 117 -16.14 -15.91 3.63
CA GLN A 117 -17.42 -15.24 3.49
C GLN A 117 -17.27 -14.08 2.50
N GLN A 118 -18.31 -13.83 1.70
CA GLN A 118 -18.33 -12.69 0.77
C GLN A 118 -18.29 -11.33 1.50
N ASN A 119 -18.80 -11.30 2.74
CA ASN A 119 -18.84 -10.08 3.53
C ASN A 119 -17.47 -9.79 4.13
N ARG A 120 -16.89 -8.67 3.71
CA ARG A 120 -15.74 -8.09 4.41
C ARG A 120 -16.23 -7.25 5.59
N LEU A 121 -15.52 -7.33 6.71
CA LEU A 121 -15.84 -6.53 7.89
C LEU A 121 -14.79 -5.44 8.07
N ILE A 122 -15.25 -4.24 8.39
CA ILE A 122 -14.38 -3.20 8.90
C ILE A 122 -13.94 -3.61 10.30
N CYS A 123 -12.63 -3.73 10.47
CA CYS A 123 -11.98 -4.06 11.72
C CYS A 123 -11.08 -2.90 12.16
N VAL A 124 -10.78 -2.87 13.45
CA VAL A 124 -9.88 -1.92 14.08
C VAL A 124 -8.84 -2.68 14.89
N GLU A 125 -7.61 -2.16 14.98
CA GLU A 125 -6.61 -2.72 15.89
C GLU A 125 -7.09 -2.59 17.34
N ALA A 126 -7.04 -3.70 18.09
CA ALA A 126 -7.68 -3.83 19.39
C ALA A 126 -7.21 -2.77 20.40
N ASP A 127 -5.91 -2.45 20.40
CA ASP A 127 -5.29 -1.43 21.26
C ASP A 127 -5.92 -0.02 21.07
N TYR A 128 -6.63 0.22 19.96
CA TYR A 128 -7.34 1.48 19.68
C TYR A 128 -8.81 1.46 20.10
N ALA A 129 -9.40 0.29 20.29
CA ALA A 129 -10.78 0.12 20.74
C ALA A 129 -10.90 -0.18 22.25
N GLU A 130 -9.79 -0.60 22.88
CA GLU A 130 -9.74 -0.92 24.31
C GLU A 130 -9.49 0.32 25.18
N GLY A 131 -9.90 0.25 26.45
CA GLY A 131 -9.60 1.28 27.46
C GLY A 131 -10.55 2.48 27.51
N GLY A 132 -11.52 2.60 26.58
CA GLY A 132 -12.63 3.57 26.68
C GLY A 132 -12.27 5.05 26.52
N ALA A 133 -10.99 5.38 26.30
CA ALA A 133 -10.46 6.74 26.17
C ALA A 133 -10.60 7.34 24.75
N GLY A 134 -11.39 6.71 23.88
CA GLY A 134 -11.61 7.14 22.50
C GLY A 134 -12.85 8.02 22.31
N GLU A 135 -13.16 8.32 21.06
CA GLU A 135 -14.38 9.00 20.64
C GLU A 135 -15.38 8.01 20.02
N ALA A 136 -16.68 8.29 20.15
CA ALA A 136 -17.71 7.50 19.49
C ALA A 136 -17.74 7.83 17.99
N LEU A 137 -17.81 6.80 17.15
CA LEU A 137 -17.89 6.95 15.69
C LEU A 137 -19.34 6.89 15.16
N PHE A 138 -20.28 6.59 16.06
CA PHE A 138 -21.70 6.51 15.80
C PHE A 138 -22.45 7.32 16.86
N ASP A 139 -23.60 7.88 16.50
CA ASP A 139 -24.50 8.55 17.42
C ASP A 139 -25.37 7.56 18.21
N ASP A 140 -26.19 8.08 19.13
CA ASP A 140 -27.09 7.28 19.98
C ASP A 140 -28.16 6.50 19.18
N GLN A 141 -28.40 6.88 17.92
CA GLN A 141 -29.30 6.17 16.99
C GLN A 141 -28.55 5.13 16.15
N GLY A 142 -27.25 4.97 16.38
CA GLY A 142 -26.37 4.06 15.65
C GLY A 142 -26.02 4.52 14.24
N GLN A 143 -26.17 5.81 13.93
CA GLN A 143 -25.83 6.41 12.64
C GLN A 143 -24.38 6.91 12.62
N PRO A 144 -23.67 6.81 11.48
CA PRO A 144 -22.28 7.23 11.35
C PRO A 144 -22.14 8.76 11.47
N ILE A 145 -21.23 9.24 12.32
CA ILE A 145 -20.91 10.67 12.40
C ILE A 145 -20.04 11.13 11.22
N GLU A 146 -20.01 12.43 10.92
CA GLU A 146 -19.25 12.97 9.76
C GLU A 146 -17.78 12.54 9.72
N LYS A 147 -17.12 12.53 10.87
CA LYS A 147 -15.72 12.09 10.98
C LYS A 147 -15.53 10.63 10.57
N TRP A 148 -16.49 9.76 10.93
CA TRP A 148 -16.47 8.36 10.54
C TRP A 148 -16.76 8.16 9.05
N LYS A 149 -17.68 8.91 8.46
CA LYS A 149 -18.03 8.81 7.03
C LYS A 149 -16.81 8.95 6.11
N GLY A 150 -15.91 9.88 6.43
CA GLY A 150 -14.66 10.06 5.67
C GLY A 150 -13.70 8.87 5.78
N ILE A 151 -13.57 8.31 6.99
CA ILE A 151 -12.73 7.13 7.25
C ILE A 151 -13.30 5.88 6.58
N GLU A 152 -14.61 5.64 6.73
CA GLU A 152 -15.34 4.53 6.11
C GLU A 152 -15.22 4.58 4.59
N ARG A 153 -15.35 5.76 4.00
CA ARG A 153 -15.16 5.98 2.57
C ARG A 153 -13.75 5.62 2.14
N LEU A 154 -12.71 6.09 2.84
CA LEU A 154 -11.31 5.76 2.54
C LEU A 154 -11.08 4.25 2.57
N ILE A 155 -11.55 3.55 3.60
CA ILE A 155 -11.37 2.10 3.76
C ILE A 155 -12.06 1.35 2.61
N THR A 156 -13.30 1.70 2.31
CA THR A 156 -14.12 1.04 1.30
C THR A 156 -13.57 1.28 -0.11
N GLU A 157 -13.23 2.53 -0.45
CA GLU A 157 -12.63 2.87 -1.75
C GLU A 157 -11.26 2.21 -1.92
N TYR A 158 -10.42 2.22 -0.88
CA TYR A 158 -9.11 1.58 -0.92
C TYR A 158 -9.22 0.07 -1.18
N GLU A 159 -10.17 -0.61 -0.54
CA GLU A 159 -10.35 -2.05 -0.70
C GLU A 159 -10.85 -2.41 -2.11
N ALA A 160 -11.80 -1.65 -2.65
CA ALA A 160 -12.25 -1.81 -4.04
C ALA A 160 -11.10 -1.56 -5.02
N ASP A 161 -10.25 -0.57 -4.74
CA ASP A 161 -9.10 -0.23 -5.57
C ASP A 161 -7.95 -1.23 -5.49
N LEU A 162 -7.82 -1.96 -4.39
CA LEU A 162 -6.89 -3.08 -4.31
C LEU A 162 -7.31 -4.22 -5.25
N GLU A 163 -8.61 -4.51 -5.41
CA GLU A 163 -9.04 -5.51 -6.40
C GLU A 163 -8.73 -5.06 -7.82
N ARG A 164 -8.93 -3.78 -8.14
CA ARG A 164 -8.54 -3.21 -9.44
C ARG A 164 -7.03 -3.29 -9.67
N ALA A 165 -6.22 -3.08 -8.64
CA ALA A 165 -4.77 -3.23 -8.71
C ALA A 165 -4.36 -4.69 -8.94
N ARG A 166 -5.03 -5.66 -8.31
CA ARG A 166 -4.84 -7.10 -8.56
C ARG A 166 -5.21 -7.47 -9.99
N GLU A 167 -6.34 -6.98 -10.49
CA GLU A 167 -6.75 -7.19 -11.88
C GLU A 167 -5.72 -6.60 -12.86
N LEU A 168 -5.25 -5.38 -12.61
CA LEU A 168 -4.16 -4.77 -13.37
C LEU A 168 -2.93 -5.69 -13.40
N CYS A 169 -2.48 -6.16 -12.24
CA CYS A 169 -1.31 -7.02 -12.12
C CYS A 169 -1.48 -8.35 -12.89
N SER A 170 -2.66 -8.97 -12.81
CA SER A 170 -2.99 -10.17 -13.58
C SER A 170 -2.88 -9.91 -15.08
N ILE A 171 -3.51 -8.85 -15.58
CA ILE A 171 -3.51 -8.53 -17.01
C ILE A 171 -2.10 -8.23 -17.51
N LEU A 172 -1.28 -7.49 -16.75
CA LEU A 172 0.12 -7.24 -17.13
C LEU A 172 0.93 -8.54 -17.21
N SER A 173 0.72 -9.46 -16.27
CA SER A 173 1.35 -10.78 -16.26
C SER A 173 0.89 -11.63 -17.44
N ASP A 174 -0.43 -11.75 -17.66
CA ASP A 174 -1.03 -12.54 -18.73
C ASP A 174 -0.62 -12.05 -20.13
N TYR A 175 -0.40 -10.75 -20.27
CA TYR A 175 0.09 -10.15 -21.52
C TYR A 175 1.62 -10.20 -21.65
N GLY A 176 2.33 -10.78 -20.69
CA GLY A 176 3.79 -10.93 -20.71
C GLY A 176 4.54 -9.59 -20.59
N LEU A 177 3.89 -8.57 -20.02
CA LEU A 177 4.41 -7.20 -19.95
C LEU A 177 5.34 -6.97 -18.75
N LEU A 178 5.41 -7.90 -17.79
CA LEU A 178 6.31 -7.79 -16.65
C LEU A 178 7.64 -8.50 -16.91
N GLU A 179 8.74 -7.89 -16.45
CA GLU A 179 10.08 -8.47 -16.47
C GLU A 179 10.80 -8.26 -15.13
N PRO A 180 11.71 -9.16 -14.73
CA PRO A 180 12.54 -8.94 -13.54
C PRO A 180 13.32 -7.63 -13.62
N PHE A 181 13.40 -6.93 -12.50
CA PHE A 181 14.10 -5.67 -12.38
C PHE A 181 14.98 -5.66 -11.14
N THR A 182 16.25 -5.30 -11.34
CA THR A 182 17.22 -5.10 -10.25
C THR A 182 17.69 -3.66 -10.32
N MET A 183 17.52 -2.93 -9.22
CA MET A 183 18.16 -1.62 -9.05
C MET A 183 19.55 -1.83 -8.49
N GLN A 184 20.56 -1.23 -9.11
CA GLN A 184 21.94 -1.24 -8.64
C GLN A 184 22.38 0.20 -8.39
N ALA A 185 23.06 0.42 -7.26
CA ALA A 185 23.62 1.71 -6.91
C ALA A 185 25.06 1.54 -6.41
N THR A 186 25.92 2.45 -6.81
CA THR A 186 27.27 2.60 -6.28
C THR A 186 27.36 3.91 -5.50
N PHE A 187 27.97 3.87 -4.32
CA PHE A 187 28.09 5.04 -3.47
C PHE A 187 29.44 5.74 -3.68
N ASN A 188 29.44 7.07 -3.67
CA ASN A 188 30.65 7.88 -3.88
C ASN A 188 31.76 7.62 -2.84
N GLN A 189 31.40 7.18 -1.63
CA GLN A 189 32.34 6.88 -0.54
C GLN A 189 32.85 5.43 -0.57
N GLY A 190 32.57 4.68 -1.63
CA GLY A 190 32.83 3.25 -1.73
C GLY A 190 31.65 2.41 -1.22
N GLY A 191 31.42 1.29 -1.89
CA GLY A 191 30.28 0.40 -1.62
C GLY A 191 29.29 0.33 -2.79
N ALA A 192 28.67 -0.84 -2.92
CA ALA A 192 27.62 -1.09 -3.91
C ALA A 192 26.41 -1.71 -3.22
N MET A 193 25.23 -1.43 -3.74
CA MET A 193 23.97 -1.99 -3.29
C MET A 193 23.19 -2.53 -4.47
N GLN A 194 22.50 -3.63 -4.25
CA GLN A 194 21.52 -4.15 -5.18
C GLN A 194 20.20 -4.39 -4.46
N LEU A 195 19.12 -3.92 -5.07
CA LEU A 195 17.75 -4.24 -4.66
C LEU A 195 17.16 -5.17 -5.72
N THR A 196 16.81 -6.38 -5.30
CA THR A 196 16.33 -7.48 -6.16
C THR A 196 14.88 -7.86 -5.79
N GLY A 197 14.32 -8.87 -6.47
CA GLY A 197 12.97 -9.37 -6.17
C GLY A 197 11.83 -8.48 -6.70
N MET A 198 12.16 -7.49 -7.53
CA MET A 198 11.21 -6.58 -8.15
C MET A 198 10.99 -6.93 -9.62
N HIS A 199 9.88 -6.45 -10.16
CA HIS A 199 9.54 -6.50 -11.57
C HIS A 199 9.09 -5.12 -12.03
N ARG A 200 9.28 -4.85 -13.32
CA ARG A 200 8.82 -3.64 -14.00
C ARG A 200 8.07 -3.98 -15.27
N ALA A 201 7.31 -3.02 -15.79
CA ALA A 201 6.75 -3.12 -17.12
C ALA A 201 7.86 -2.98 -18.19
N ALA A 202 7.87 -3.90 -19.16
CA ALA A 202 8.70 -3.82 -20.34
C ALA A 202 7.95 -3.03 -21.43
N GLU A 203 8.14 -1.71 -21.47
CA GLU A 203 7.43 -0.83 -22.41
C GLU A 203 7.49 -1.31 -23.88
N PRO A 204 8.62 -1.78 -24.43
CA PRO A 204 8.68 -2.26 -25.81
C PRO A 204 7.73 -3.42 -26.11
N LYS A 205 7.34 -4.22 -25.09
CA LYS A 205 6.36 -5.30 -25.27
C LYS A 205 4.93 -4.81 -25.46
N LEU A 206 4.65 -3.51 -25.30
CA LEU A 206 3.35 -2.95 -25.67
C LEU A 206 3.09 -3.05 -27.18
N GLU A 207 4.15 -2.98 -27.99
CA GLU A 207 4.04 -3.07 -29.46
C GLU A 207 3.68 -4.48 -29.94
N THR A 208 3.88 -5.51 -29.10
CA THR A 208 3.53 -6.89 -29.45
C THR A 208 2.07 -7.23 -29.16
N LEU A 209 1.35 -6.34 -28.47
CA LEU A 209 -0.06 -6.54 -28.13
C LEU A 209 -0.94 -6.36 -29.36
N ASN A 210 -1.95 -7.22 -29.49
CA ASN A 210 -2.98 -7.01 -30.50
C ASN A 210 -3.94 -5.87 -30.12
N ALA A 211 -4.73 -5.41 -31.08
CA ALA A 211 -5.67 -4.31 -30.89
C ALA A 211 -6.68 -4.53 -29.75
N ALA A 212 -7.14 -5.78 -29.55
CA ALA A 212 -8.08 -6.11 -28.47
C ALA A 212 -7.42 -6.02 -27.09
N GLN A 213 -6.18 -6.48 -26.95
CA GLN A 213 -5.39 -6.37 -25.73
C GLN A 213 -5.14 -4.90 -25.37
N LEU A 214 -4.66 -4.10 -26.33
CA LEU A 214 -4.42 -2.68 -26.12
C LEU A 214 -5.70 -1.91 -25.75
N LYS A 215 -6.82 -2.19 -26.45
CA LYS A 215 -8.13 -1.63 -26.12
C LYS A 215 -8.59 -2.02 -24.71
N ASN A 216 -8.30 -3.25 -24.26
CA ASN A 216 -8.60 -3.68 -22.89
C ASN A 216 -7.80 -2.87 -21.86
N LEU A 217 -6.49 -2.65 -22.08
CA LEU A 217 -5.66 -1.82 -21.20
C LEU A 217 -6.20 -0.38 -21.10
N LEU A 218 -6.59 0.20 -22.23
CA LEU A 218 -7.18 1.54 -22.26
C LEU A 218 -8.53 1.60 -21.54
N LYS A 219 -9.45 0.69 -21.86
CA LYS A 219 -10.81 0.65 -21.28
C LYS A 219 -10.78 0.45 -19.76
N LYS A 220 -9.84 -0.37 -19.27
CA LYS A 220 -9.65 -0.59 -17.83
C LYS A 220 -8.81 0.51 -17.16
N GLY A 221 -8.30 1.48 -17.91
CA GLY A 221 -7.45 2.55 -17.40
C GLY A 221 -6.05 2.12 -16.97
N ILE A 222 -5.64 0.90 -17.32
CA ILE A 222 -4.34 0.31 -16.94
C ILE A 222 -3.18 1.04 -17.63
N LEU A 223 -3.35 1.47 -18.88
CA LEU A 223 -2.28 2.11 -19.64
C LEU A 223 -1.71 3.35 -18.92
N GLY A 224 -2.58 4.19 -18.35
CA GLY A 224 -2.13 5.35 -17.57
C GLY A 224 -1.36 4.97 -16.29
N ARG A 225 -1.69 3.83 -15.66
CA ARG A 225 -0.97 3.33 -14.48
C ARG A 225 0.37 2.71 -14.86
N LEU A 226 0.43 2.02 -16.00
CA LEU A 226 1.66 1.49 -16.56
C LEU A 226 2.67 2.61 -16.82
N TYR A 227 2.24 3.71 -17.46
CA TYR A 227 3.12 4.87 -17.68
C TYR A 227 3.50 5.60 -16.38
N ALA A 228 2.58 5.73 -15.42
CA ALA A 228 2.92 6.24 -14.10
C ALA A 228 4.01 5.40 -13.43
N HIS A 229 3.92 4.07 -13.53
CA HIS A 229 4.96 3.16 -13.07
C HIS A 229 6.30 3.39 -13.81
N LEU A 230 6.31 3.43 -15.14
CA LEU A 230 7.54 3.65 -15.92
C LEU A 230 8.25 4.94 -15.53
N ILE A 231 7.51 6.05 -15.44
CA ILE A 231 8.04 7.36 -15.01
C ILE A 231 8.57 7.28 -13.57
N SER A 232 7.85 6.59 -12.69
CA SER A 232 8.22 6.48 -11.28
C SER A 232 9.59 5.80 -11.05
N ILE A 233 10.09 5.01 -12.00
CA ILE A 233 11.39 4.33 -11.88
C ILE A 233 12.52 5.35 -11.69
N GLU A 234 12.42 6.55 -12.24
CA GLU A 234 13.43 7.61 -12.04
C GLU A 234 13.55 8.05 -10.57
N ASN A 235 12.51 7.82 -9.75
CA ASN A 235 12.56 8.13 -8.32
C ASN A 235 13.56 7.26 -7.55
N PHE A 236 14.15 6.20 -8.12
CA PHE A 236 15.24 5.48 -7.47
C PHE A 236 16.45 6.38 -7.22
N ALA A 237 16.74 7.31 -8.13
CA ALA A 237 17.80 8.31 -7.92
C ALA A 237 17.47 9.21 -6.73
N ARG A 238 16.23 9.71 -6.65
CA ARG A 238 15.76 10.54 -5.53
C ARG A 238 15.76 9.77 -4.20
N LEU A 239 15.52 8.45 -4.23
CA LEU A 239 15.58 7.60 -3.06
C LEU A 239 17.02 7.45 -2.54
N LEU A 240 18.00 7.35 -3.45
CA LEU A 240 19.43 7.37 -3.10
C LEU A 240 19.82 8.71 -2.47
N ASP A 241 19.38 9.83 -3.07
CA ASP A 241 19.65 11.17 -2.54
C ASP A 241 19.07 11.36 -1.13
N ARG A 242 17.82 10.89 -0.91
CA ARG A 242 17.19 10.92 0.42
C ARG A 242 17.99 10.15 1.46
N ARG A 243 18.52 8.98 1.09
CA ARG A 243 19.36 8.18 1.98
C ARG A 243 20.68 8.87 2.31
N ALA A 244 21.35 9.44 1.30
CA ALA A 244 22.59 10.19 1.49
C ALA A 244 22.38 11.41 2.40
N ALA A 245 21.29 12.16 2.21
CA ALA A 245 20.95 13.30 3.06
C ALA A 245 20.71 12.89 4.53
N ARG A 246 20.01 11.77 4.77
CA ARG A 246 19.82 11.24 6.13
C ARG A 246 21.12 10.79 6.78
N ALA A 247 22.00 10.13 6.04
CA ALA A 247 23.31 9.72 6.56
C ALA A 247 24.16 10.93 6.96
N ALA A 248 24.13 12.01 6.16
CA ALA A 248 24.83 13.25 6.48
C ALA A 248 24.25 13.97 7.71
N ALA A 249 22.93 13.91 7.92
CA ALA A 249 22.27 14.53 9.07
C ALA A 249 22.45 13.75 10.39
N ALA A 250 22.91 12.49 10.31
CA ALA A 250 23.17 11.64 11.48
C ALA A 250 24.62 11.72 11.99
N LEU A 251 25.49 12.45 11.29
CA LEU A 251 26.89 12.76 11.66
C LEU A 251 26.97 14.08 12.42
#